data_AF-A0A317JCW7-F1
#
_entry.id   AF-A0A317JCW7-F1
#
_cell.length_a   1.000
_cell.length_b   1.000
_cell.length_c   1.000
_cell.angle_alpha   90.00
_cell.angle_beta   90.00
_cell.angle_gamma   90.00
#
_symmetry.space_group_name_H-M   'P 1'
#
loop_
_entity.id
_entity.type
_entity.pdbx_description
1 polymer ?
#
loop_
_entity_poly.entity_id
_entity_poly.type
_entity_poly.pdbx_seq_one_letter_code
_entity_poly.pdbx_strand_id
1 'polypeptide(L)'
;MEDIHQAHMPLHPYELIGSSALALNEYHTSSWARRIANELLVLGYNTRPDQKSPVLITFSLNKGKNSFTAQNEELIFLEESKEGLACSEKKTALWIQPILLSNGAILIKVSRQFHSMEQSAEFISSSPGLLQMPGDSFIQQLQNSSYLPFDLLIQHYGGPKFAGWKEKGTLKCMNQMQSYACFVSEADLLVFKDQRWQVASLATQTQGLPLARVKKLLPQQMQLEVWDEKGFCSSLIEVPLQKKSKRTKLEIPFTKIRMRSSTQVSCSLGKKRLFLKQGDWLFKIPSGWYRLDKSKDIEDYIYHRLIAEVFIFDAIVKEQGCCFMKGTLFDETRMQMQQMQLPIQTEKKEAQMRKKLFLLSPFTFKGCL
;
A
#
# COMPACT_ATOMS: atom_id res chain seq x y z
N MET A 1 -37.74 -9.94 -7.17
CA MET A 1 -36.76 -10.88 -7.73
C MET A 1 -35.81 -11.17 -6.60
N GLU A 2 -36.01 -12.30 -5.94
CA GLU A 2 -35.19 -12.76 -4.83
C GLU A 2 -33.87 -13.29 -5.39
N ASP A 3 -32.76 -12.71 -4.93
CA ASP A 3 -31.42 -13.21 -5.21
C ASP A 3 -31.22 -14.53 -4.47
N ILE A 4 -31.22 -15.62 -5.24
CA ILE A 4 -30.82 -16.94 -4.78
C ILE A 4 -29.31 -16.86 -4.53
N HIS A 5 -28.92 -16.75 -3.25
CA HIS A 5 -27.57 -17.06 -2.80
C HIS A 5 -27.23 -18.50 -3.24
N GLN A 6 -26.44 -18.62 -4.31
CA GLN A 6 -25.76 -19.88 -4.61
C GLN A 6 -24.80 -20.18 -3.46
N ALA A 7 -25.24 -21.07 -2.57
CA ALA A 7 -24.38 -21.66 -1.56
C ALA A 7 -23.22 -22.34 -2.28
N HIS A 8 -22.00 -21.84 -2.04
CA HIS A 8 -20.77 -22.51 -2.45
C HIS A 8 -20.75 -23.87 -1.72
N MET A 9 -21.15 -24.93 -2.41
CA MET A 9 -21.00 -26.30 -1.92
C MET A 9 -19.49 -26.57 -1.80
N PRO A 10 -18.98 -26.95 -0.62
CA PRO A 10 -17.59 -27.32 -0.48
C PRO A 10 -17.27 -28.52 -1.39
N LEU A 11 -16.21 -28.43 -2.19
CA LEU A 11 -15.82 -29.47 -3.15
C LEU A 11 -15.35 -30.75 -2.44
N HIS A 12 -14.99 -30.65 -1.16
CA HIS A 12 -14.55 -31.76 -0.34
C HIS A 12 -15.26 -31.78 1.03
N PRO A 13 -15.70 -32.96 1.52
CA PRO A 13 -16.38 -33.10 2.82
C PRO A 13 -15.58 -32.53 4.01
N TYR A 14 -14.27 -32.36 3.84
CA TYR A 14 -13.32 -31.94 4.87
C TYR A 14 -13.25 -30.41 5.08
N GLU A 15 -13.79 -29.60 4.17
CA GLU A 15 -13.83 -28.13 4.34
C GLU A 15 -14.77 -27.70 5.48
N LEU A 16 -15.60 -28.61 5.99
CA LEU A 16 -16.51 -28.41 7.13
C LEU A 16 -15.87 -28.75 8.49
N ILE A 17 -14.69 -29.36 8.50
CA ILE A 17 -14.03 -29.79 9.73
C ILE A 17 -13.16 -28.63 10.23
N GLY A 18 -13.61 -27.96 11.30
CA GLY A 18 -12.94 -26.80 11.87
C GLY A 18 -11.49 -27.06 12.28
N SER A 19 -10.70 -25.99 12.38
CA SER A 19 -9.25 -25.96 12.65
C SER A 19 -8.86 -26.30 14.10
N SER A 20 -9.51 -27.27 14.72
CA SER A 20 -9.19 -27.76 16.07
C SER A 20 -8.11 -28.84 16.00
N ALA A 21 -7.22 -28.86 16.99
CA ALA A 21 -6.20 -29.91 17.20
C ALA A 21 -6.79 -31.33 17.41
N LEU A 22 -8.13 -31.45 17.42
CA LEU A 22 -8.88 -32.70 17.59
C LEU A 22 -9.77 -33.04 16.39
N ALA A 23 -9.60 -32.37 15.25
CA ALA A 23 -10.21 -32.76 13.98
C ALA A 23 -9.54 -33.99 13.36
N LEU A 24 -9.43 -35.07 14.12
CA LEU A 24 -9.06 -36.39 13.62
C LEU A 24 -10.33 -37.23 13.56
N ASN A 25 -10.65 -37.73 12.38
CA ASN A 25 -11.58 -38.84 12.24
C ASN A 25 -10.90 -40.06 12.88
N GLU A 26 -11.14 -40.29 14.17
CA GLU A 26 -10.47 -41.29 15.02
C GLU A 26 -10.65 -42.74 14.56
N TYR A 27 -11.47 -43.00 13.55
CA TYR A 27 -11.86 -44.36 13.17
C TYR A 27 -11.02 -45.04 12.08
N HIS A 28 -10.06 -44.37 11.41
CA HIS A 28 -9.33 -45.01 10.29
C HIS A 28 -7.82 -44.72 10.14
N THR A 29 -7.16 -43.97 11.03
CA THR A 29 -5.69 -43.84 10.95
C THR A 29 -5.01 -45.04 11.61
N SER A 30 -4.90 -46.11 10.83
CA SER A 30 -3.98 -47.22 11.09
C SER A 30 -2.62 -46.71 11.61
N SER A 31 -2.04 -47.41 12.59
CA SER A 31 -0.87 -46.96 13.37
C SER A 31 0.32 -46.47 12.53
N TRP A 32 0.45 -46.97 11.30
CA TRP A 32 1.48 -46.57 10.35
C TRP A 32 1.24 -45.18 9.73
N ALA A 33 0.00 -44.80 9.42
CA ALA A 33 -0.32 -43.49 8.85
C ALA A 33 -0.06 -42.37 9.88
N ARG A 34 -0.38 -42.64 11.15
CA ARG A 34 -0.05 -41.74 12.27
C ARG A 34 1.47 -41.59 12.44
N ARG A 35 2.24 -42.65 12.22
CA ARG A 35 3.73 -42.56 12.23
C ARG A 35 4.22 -41.61 11.15
N ILE A 36 3.66 -41.67 9.94
CA ILE A 36 4.02 -40.79 8.83
C ILE A 36 3.62 -39.36 9.12
N ALA A 37 2.41 -39.12 9.61
CA ALA A 37 1.96 -37.79 10.02
C ALA A 37 2.86 -37.15 11.09
N ASN A 38 3.44 -37.96 11.99
CA ASN A 38 4.37 -37.51 13.01
C ASN A 38 5.81 -37.30 12.49
N GLU A 39 6.18 -37.89 11.36
CA GLU A 39 7.52 -37.73 10.76
C GLU A 39 7.56 -36.67 9.66
N LEU A 40 6.44 -36.44 8.96
CA LEU A 40 6.30 -35.47 7.88
C LEU A 40 5.91 -34.09 8.43
N LEU A 41 6.78 -33.11 8.20
CA LEU A 41 6.52 -31.72 8.53
C LEU A 41 6.35 -30.92 7.23
N VAL A 42 5.18 -30.33 7.02
CA VAL A 42 5.00 -29.32 5.97
C VAL A 42 5.72 -28.04 6.39
N LEU A 43 6.69 -27.60 5.61
CA LEU A 43 7.42 -26.35 5.85
C LEU A 43 6.68 -25.15 5.25
N GLY A 44 6.04 -25.31 4.10
CA GLY A 44 5.29 -24.23 3.44
C GLY A 44 5.01 -24.54 1.98
N TYR A 45 4.32 -23.63 1.30
CA TYR A 45 4.05 -23.74 -0.13
C TYR A 45 4.16 -22.36 -0.78
N ASN A 46 4.56 -22.34 -2.04
CA ASN A 46 4.74 -21.08 -2.76
C ASN A 46 3.37 -20.54 -3.19
N THR A 47 3.01 -19.37 -2.66
CA THR A 47 1.73 -18.69 -2.93
C THR A 47 1.89 -17.42 -3.75
N ARG A 48 3.06 -17.22 -4.35
CA ARG A 48 3.34 -16.02 -5.12
C ARG A 48 2.39 -15.87 -6.31
N PRO A 49 1.76 -14.69 -6.50
CA PRO A 49 0.84 -14.44 -7.61
C PRO A 49 1.52 -14.46 -8.99
N ASP A 50 2.84 -14.30 -9.05
CA ASP A 50 3.63 -14.33 -10.29
C ASP A 50 4.25 -15.70 -10.60
N GLN A 51 3.97 -16.71 -9.77
CA GLN A 51 4.41 -18.08 -10.03
C GLN A 51 3.63 -18.65 -11.22
N LYS A 52 4.37 -19.11 -12.23
CA LYS A 52 3.80 -19.94 -13.30
C LYS A 52 3.62 -21.35 -12.73
N SER A 53 2.38 -21.84 -12.77
CA SER A 53 1.97 -23.19 -12.34
C SER A 53 3.02 -24.24 -12.74
N PRO A 54 3.35 -25.23 -11.88
CA PRO A 54 2.60 -25.71 -10.71
C PRO A 54 3.03 -25.14 -9.34
N VAL A 55 2.11 -25.17 -8.37
CA VAL A 55 2.35 -24.82 -6.96
C VAL A 55 3.34 -25.81 -6.35
N LEU A 56 4.35 -25.29 -5.65
CA LEU A 56 5.40 -26.08 -5.01
C LEU A 56 5.20 -26.10 -3.50
N ILE A 57 5.23 -27.29 -2.91
CA ILE A 57 5.07 -27.53 -1.48
C ILE A 57 6.38 -28.11 -0.94
N THR A 58 6.89 -27.55 0.14
CA THR A 58 8.14 -27.96 0.78
C THR A 58 7.86 -28.73 2.06
N PHE A 59 8.53 -29.86 2.21
CA PHE A 59 8.42 -30.79 3.33
C PHE A 59 9.77 -30.99 4.01
N SER A 60 9.73 -31.45 5.26
CA SER A 60 10.88 -31.94 6.02
C SER A 60 10.51 -33.25 6.71
N LEU A 61 11.45 -34.19 6.77
CA LEU A 61 11.29 -35.43 7.54
C LEU A 61 12.09 -35.33 8.84
N ASN A 62 11.41 -35.50 9.98
CA ASN A 62 11.96 -35.24 11.31
C ASN A 62 13.26 -35.98 11.62
N LYS A 63 13.38 -37.25 11.20
CA LYS A 63 14.56 -38.06 11.50
C LYS A 63 15.62 -38.06 10.39
N GLY A 64 15.21 -37.88 9.15
CA GLY A 64 16.12 -37.85 8.00
C GLY A 64 16.89 -36.54 7.83
N LYS A 65 16.48 -35.46 8.52
CA LYS A 65 17.01 -34.07 8.36
C LYS A 65 17.04 -33.58 6.89
N ASN A 66 16.30 -34.24 6.01
CA ASN A 66 16.21 -33.91 4.60
C ASN A 66 14.92 -33.13 4.37
N SER A 67 15.03 -31.99 3.69
CA SER A 67 13.91 -31.28 3.11
C SER A 67 13.80 -31.60 1.63
N PHE A 68 12.57 -31.63 1.12
CA PHE A 68 12.29 -31.81 -0.30
C PHE A 68 11.09 -30.97 -0.70
N THR A 69 10.97 -30.72 -2.00
CA THR A 69 9.87 -29.95 -2.58
C THR A 69 9.17 -30.81 -3.61
N ALA A 70 7.84 -30.75 -3.64
CA ALA A 70 7.02 -31.45 -4.61
C ALA A 70 5.91 -30.54 -5.14
N GLN A 71 5.41 -30.84 -6.32
CA GLN A 71 4.27 -30.15 -6.90
C GLN A 71 2.98 -30.57 -6.19
N ASN A 72 1.99 -29.68 -6.22
CA ASN A 72 0.63 -30.04 -5.82
C ASN A 72 0.16 -31.27 -6.62
N GLU A 73 -0.41 -32.26 -5.93
CA GLU A 73 -0.88 -33.54 -6.45
C GLU A 73 0.21 -34.50 -6.98
N GLU A 74 1.49 -34.18 -6.81
CA GLU A 74 2.60 -35.07 -7.20
C GLU A 74 2.73 -36.26 -6.25
N LEU A 75 2.98 -37.45 -6.82
CA LEU A 75 3.28 -38.65 -6.04
C LEU A 75 4.74 -38.64 -5.59
N ILE A 76 4.94 -38.72 -4.27
CA ILE A 76 6.25 -38.72 -3.64
C ILE A 76 6.47 -40.10 -3.03
N PHE A 77 7.47 -40.82 -3.50
CA PHE A 77 7.80 -42.15 -3.01
C PHE A 77 8.72 -42.04 -1.79
N LEU A 78 8.41 -42.83 -0.76
CA LEU A 78 9.17 -42.86 0.49
C LEU A 78 9.77 -44.25 0.70
N GLU A 79 10.93 -44.30 1.36
CA GLU A 79 11.57 -45.53 1.79
C GLU A 79 11.76 -45.54 3.31
N GLU A 80 11.59 -46.71 3.91
CA GLU A 80 11.85 -46.92 5.33
C GLU A 80 13.30 -47.34 5.52
N SER A 81 14.08 -46.51 6.20
CA SER A 81 15.45 -46.81 6.61
C SER A 81 15.54 -47.08 8.11
N LYS A 82 16.69 -47.56 8.58
CA LYS A 82 16.97 -47.70 10.02
C LYS A 82 16.93 -46.35 10.77
N GLU A 83 17.13 -45.25 10.05
CA GLU A 83 17.18 -43.90 10.60
C GLU A 83 15.81 -43.20 10.55
N GLY A 84 14.83 -43.74 9.81
CA GLY A 84 13.49 -43.17 9.65
C GLY A 84 13.03 -43.16 8.19
N LEU A 85 12.01 -42.35 7.89
CA LEU A 85 11.56 -42.14 6.51
C LEU A 85 12.56 -41.28 5.72
N ALA A 86 12.76 -41.64 4.46
CA ALA A 86 13.50 -40.85 3.47
C ALA A 86 12.71 -40.78 2.15
N CYS A 87 12.96 -39.74 1.35
CA CYS A 87 12.41 -39.62 0.00
C CYS A 87 13.20 -40.52 -0.96
N SER A 88 12.51 -41.23 -1.85
CA SER A 88 13.11 -42.13 -2.83
C SER A 88 12.81 -41.65 -4.25
N GLU A 89 13.82 -41.62 -5.10
CA GLU A 89 13.65 -41.30 -6.54
C GLU A 89 13.00 -42.46 -7.31
N LYS A 90 13.01 -43.67 -6.74
CA LYS A 90 12.42 -44.86 -7.34
C LYS A 90 11.02 -45.07 -6.80
N LYS A 91 10.14 -45.61 -7.64
CA LYS A 91 8.79 -46.03 -7.22
C LYS A 91 8.91 -47.08 -6.12
N THR A 92 8.43 -46.77 -4.93
CA THR A 92 8.37 -47.67 -3.78
C THR A 92 6.92 -48.08 -3.47
N ALA A 93 6.78 -49.03 -2.55
CA ALA A 93 5.49 -49.47 -2.03
C ALA A 93 4.82 -48.42 -1.13
N LEU A 94 5.53 -47.39 -0.68
CA LEU A 94 5.02 -46.36 0.23
C LEU A 94 5.10 -44.99 -0.46
N TRP A 95 3.98 -44.29 -0.58
CA TRP A 95 3.95 -42.97 -1.20
C TRP A 95 3.02 -42.01 -0.47
N ILE A 96 3.31 -40.71 -0.63
CA ILE A 96 2.44 -39.62 -0.22
C ILE A 96 2.05 -38.78 -1.44
N GLN A 97 0.89 -38.14 -1.38
CA GLN A 97 0.41 -37.19 -2.36
C GLN A 97 -0.15 -35.97 -1.63
N PRO A 98 0.48 -34.79 -1.75
CA PRO A 98 -0.01 -33.58 -1.12
C PRO A 98 -1.03 -32.87 -2.00
N ILE A 99 -2.11 -32.39 -1.38
CA ILE A 99 -3.18 -31.65 -2.06
C ILE A 99 -3.42 -30.38 -1.26
N LEU A 100 -3.11 -29.24 -1.86
CA LEU A 100 -3.39 -27.91 -1.33
C LEU A 100 -4.90 -27.64 -1.45
N LEU A 101 -5.55 -27.45 -0.31
CA LEU A 101 -6.97 -27.13 -0.22
C LEU A 101 -7.21 -25.62 -0.40
N SER A 102 -8.46 -25.26 -0.71
CA SER A 102 -8.90 -23.86 -0.91
C SER A 102 -8.66 -22.97 0.32
N ASN A 103 -8.71 -23.56 1.51
CA ASN A 103 -8.48 -22.89 2.80
C ASN A 103 -6.99 -22.76 3.18
N GLY A 104 -6.08 -23.22 2.30
CA GLY A 104 -4.63 -23.17 2.51
C GLY A 104 -4.06 -24.32 3.36
N ALA A 105 -4.90 -25.25 3.84
CA ALA A 105 -4.43 -26.47 4.47
C ALA A 105 -3.92 -27.48 3.43
N ILE A 106 -3.04 -28.39 3.85
CA ILE A 106 -2.52 -29.43 2.96
C ILE A 106 -3.05 -30.79 3.42
N LEU A 107 -3.87 -31.39 2.57
CA LEU A 107 -4.30 -32.78 2.71
C LEU A 107 -3.18 -33.68 2.19
N ILE A 108 -2.71 -34.59 3.04
CA ILE A 108 -1.73 -35.61 2.66
C ILE A 108 -2.49 -36.92 2.51
N LYS A 109 -2.58 -37.40 1.26
CA LYS A 109 -2.95 -38.79 1.00
C LYS A 109 -1.70 -39.65 1.15
N VAL A 110 -1.83 -40.78 1.83
CA VAL A 110 -0.73 -41.72 1.99
C VAL A 110 -1.22 -43.11 1.64
N SER A 111 -0.40 -43.87 0.93
CA SER A 111 -0.69 -45.26 0.62
C SER A 111 0.53 -46.14 0.82
N ARG A 112 0.28 -47.37 1.24
CA ARG A 112 1.28 -48.43 1.30
C ARG A 112 0.78 -49.72 0.69
N GLN A 113 1.65 -50.46 0.02
CA GLN A 113 1.37 -51.81 -0.44
C GLN A 113 1.89 -52.83 0.59
N PHE A 114 1.02 -53.71 1.07
CA PHE A 114 1.35 -54.77 2.04
C PHE A 114 0.70 -56.09 1.63
N HIS A 115 1.49 -57.14 1.39
CA HIS A 115 1.00 -58.49 1.02
C HIS A 115 -0.06 -58.47 -0.10
N SER A 116 0.23 -57.74 -1.19
CA SER A 116 -0.66 -57.58 -2.36
C SER A 116 -1.95 -56.78 -2.14
N MET A 117 -2.17 -56.21 -0.95
CA MET A 117 -3.26 -55.27 -0.69
C MET A 117 -2.72 -53.84 -0.55
N GLU A 118 -3.41 -52.88 -1.16
CA GLU A 118 -3.13 -51.46 -0.98
C GLU A 118 -3.92 -50.92 0.22
N GLN A 119 -3.23 -50.22 1.12
CA GLN A 119 -3.83 -49.55 2.27
C GLN A 119 -3.61 -48.05 2.13
N SER A 120 -4.69 -47.28 2.05
CA SER A 120 -4.66 -45.82 1.99
C SER A 120 -5.16 -45.19 3.29
N ALA A 121 -4.61 -44.04 3.62
CA ALA A 121 -5.08 -43.17 4.70
C ALA A 121 -4.89 -41.70 4.28
N GLU A 122 -5.56 -40.80 4.99
CA GLU A 122 -5.48 -39.37 4.73
C GLU A 122 -5.37 -38.62 6.05
N PHE A 123 -4.60 -37.53 6.05
CA PHE A 123 -4.52 -36.62 7.19
C PHE A 123 -4.26 -35.20 6.70
N ILE A 124 -4.76 -34.22 7.46
CA ILE A 124 -4.47 -32.80 7.20
C ILE A 124 -3.21 -32.45 7.98
N SER A 125 -2.17 -32.01 7.28
CA SER A 125 -1.04 -31.39 7.95
C SER A 125 -1.44 -29.97 8.32
N SER A 126 -1.52 -29.67 9.62
CA SER A 126 -1.50 -28.30 10.08
C SER A 126 -0.16 -27.72 9.66
N SER A 127 -0.15 -26.84 8.66
CA SER A 127 1.04 -26.03 8.39
C SER A 127 1.35 -25.31 9.70
N PRO A 128 2.54 -25.47 10.32
CA PRO A 128 2.98 -24.46 11.28
C PRO A 128 2.94 -23.17 10.46
N GLY A 129 2.06 -22.24 10.85
CA GLY A 129 1.62 -21.15 9.98
C GLY A 129 2.80 -20.55 9.22
N LEU A 130 2.63 -20.34 7.91
CA LEU A 130 3.55 -19.71 6.96
C LEU A 130 4.86 -19.29 7.63
N LEU A 131 5.97 -20.00 7.34
CA LEU A 131 7.30 -19.72 7.87
C LEU A 131 7.43 -18.23 8.14
N GLN A 132 7.60 -17.87 9.42
CA GLN A 132 7.70 -16.47 9.79
C GLN A 132 8.85 -15.89 8.98
N MET A 133 8.51 -14.91 8.16
CA MET A 133 9.48 -14.17 7.40
C MET A 133 10.57 -13.71 8.37
N PRO A 134 11.87 -13.91 8.05
CA PRO A 134 12.91 -13.28 8.82
C PRO A 134 12.66 -11.76 8.86
N GLY A 135 13.17 -11.08 9.89
CA GLY A 135 13.01 -9.64 10.11
C GLY A 135 13.74 -8.79 9.06
N ASP A 136 13.44 -9.03 7.79
CA ASP A 136 14.12 -8.48 6.64
C ASP A 136 13.79 -7.01 6.47
N SER A 137 14.78 -6.27 5.97
CA SER A 137 14.71 -4.83 5.76
C SER A 137 13.48 -4.38 4.95
N PHE A 138 13.01 -5.19 3.99
CA PHE A 138 11.85 -4.84 3.16
C PHE A 138 10.50 -4.92 3.91
N ILE A 139 10.34 -5.87 4.85
CA ILE A 139 9.16 -5.95 5.71
C ILE A 139 9.14 -4.77 6.66
N GLN A 140 10.27 -4.49 7.31
CA GLN A 140 10.37 -3.35 8.22
C GLN A 140 10.06 -2.02 7.51
N GLN A 141 10.45 -1.87 6.24
CA GLN A 141 10.10 -0.70 5.45
C GLN A 141 8.58 -0.55 5.25
N LEU A 142 7.85 -1.65 4.99
CA LEU A 142 6.39 -1.63 4.87
C LEU A 142 5.71 -1.41 6.22
N GLN A 143 6.20 -2.01 7.30
CA GLN A 143 5.66 -1.79 8.65
C GLN A 143 5.79 -0.33 9.11
N ASN A 144 6.86 0.36 8.68
CA ASN A 144 7.09 1.78 8.96
C ASN A 144 6.49 2.72 7.91
N SER A 145 5.79 2.19 6.90
CA SER A 145 5.15 2.97 5.86
C SER A 145 3.84 3.57 6.33
N SER A 146 3.27 4.49 5.54
CA SER A 146 1.96 5.05 5.80
C SER A 146 1.11 5.08 4.54
N TYR A 147 -0.19 5.01 4.72
CA TYR A 147 -1.16 4.95 3.62
C TYR A 147 -1.95 6.25 3.50
N LEU A 148 -2.16 6.71 2.26
CA LEU A 148 -3.09 7.78 1.93
C LEU A 148 -4.14 7.26 0.94
N PRO A 149 -5.44 7.40 1.22
CA PRO A 149 -6.50 6.88 0.36
C PRO A 149 -6.66 7.65 -0.94
N PHE A 150 -6.26 8.92 -0.96
CA PHE A 150 -6.32 9.78 -2.13
C PHE A 150 -5.29 10.91 -2.01
N ASP A 151 -4.92 11.49 -3.15
CA ASP A 151 -4.06 12.66 -3.25
C ASP A 151 -4.81 13.78 -4.00
N LEU A 152 -5.28 14.80 -3.27
CA LEU A 152 -6.09 15.89 -3.85
C LEU A 152 -5.28 16.70 -4.87
N LEU A 153 -3.96 16.81 -4.70
CA LEU A 153 -3.12 17.51 -5.66
C LEU A 153 -3.18 16.81 -7.02
N ILE A 154 -3.09 15.48 -7.05
CA ILE A 154 -3.14 14.71 -8.31
C ILE A 154 -4.53 14.80 -8.94
N GLN A 155 -5.59 14.75 -8.13
CA GLN A 155 -6.96 14.87 -8.62
C GLN A 155 -7.23 16.21 -9.33
N HIS A 156 -6.72 17.32 -8.77
CA HIS A 156 -6.96 18.66 -9.28
C HIS A 156 -5.90 19.14 -10.29
N TYR A 157 -4.62 18.78 -10.09
CA TYR A 157 -3.47 19.33 -10.82
C TYR A 157 -2.54 18.28 -11.47
N GLY A 158 -2.86 16.99 -11.39
CA GLY A 158 -2.02 15.93 -11.98
C GLY A 158 -1.92 15.96 -13.52
N GLY A 159 -2.86 16.62 -14.19
CA GLY A 159 -2.89 16.66 -15.66
C GLY A 159 -3.00 15.27 -16.32
N PRO A 160 -2.78 15.17 -17.65
CA PRO A 160 -2.97 13.93 -18.38
C PRO A 160 -1.96 12.82 -18.01
N LYS A 161 -0.70 13.19 -17.72
CA LYS A 161 0.38 12.25 -17.37
C LYS A 161 0.06 11.43 -16.11
N PHE A 162 -0.69 12.01 -15.15
CA PHE A 162 -1.04 11.37 -13.88
C PHE A 162 -2.53 11.02 -13.79
N ALA A 163 -3.26 10.99 -14.91
CA ALA A 163 -4.69 10.68 -14.92
C ALA A 163 -5.00 9.31 -14.29
N GLY A 164 -4.16 8.31 -14.54
CA GLY A 164 -4.28 6.96 -13.97
C GLY A 164 -4.01 6.85 -12.47
N TRP A 165 -3.65 7.95 -11.80
CA TRP A 165 -3.38 7.97 -10.35
C TRP A 165 -4.50 8.64 -9.54
N LYS A 166 -5.49 9.25 -10.19
CA LYS A 166 -6.54 10.03 -9.49
C LYS A 166 -7.35 9.21 -8.48
N GLU A 167 -7.52 7.93 -8.76
CA GLU A 167 -8.28 6.97 -7.96
C GLU A 167 -7.38 6.00 -7.19
N LYS A 168 -6.05 6.15 -7.30
CA LYS A 168 -5.10 5.29 -6.62
C LYS A 168 -4.83 5.77 -5.20
N GLY A 169 -4.70 4.81 -4.29
CA GLY A 169 -4.11 5.05 -2.99
C GLY A 169 -2.61 5.33 -3.11
N THR A 170 -2.03 5.99 -2.13
CA THR A 170 -0.59 6.25 -2.07
C THR A 170 0.01 5.53 -0.88
N LEU A 171 0.93 4.60 -1.15
CA LEU A 171 1.79 3.98 -0.17
C LEU A 171 3.06 4.83 -0.02
N LYS A 172 3.22 5.49 1.13
CA LYS A 172 4.39 6.29 1.47
C LYS A 172 5.42 5.45 2.19
N CYS A 173 6.55 5.23 1.54
CA CYS A 173 7.68 4.48 2.06
C CYS A 173 8.86 5.42 2.36
N MET A 174 9.80 4.94 3.15
CA MET A 174 11.03 5.64 3.47
C MET A 174 12.20 4.69 3.27
N ASN A 175 13.17 5.07 2.43
CA ASN A 175 14.47 4.42 2.42
C ASN A 175 15.43 5.18 3.36
N GLN A 176 16.65 4.69 3.54
CA GLN A 176 17.63 5.28 4.47
C GLN A 176 17.89 6.79 4.26
N MET A 177 17.61 7.35 3.08
CA MET A 177 17.93 8.73 2.73
C MET A 177 16.73 9.60 2.36
N GLN A 178 15.61 9.02 1.93
CA GLN A 178 14.51 9.77 1.32
C GLN A 178 13.16 9.06 1.44
N SER A 179 12.11 9.85 1.67
CA SER A 179 10.72 9.43 1.49
C SER A 179 10.37 9.32 0.01
N TYR A 180 9.47 8.40 -0.33
CA TYR A 180 8.93 8.26 -1.67
C TYR A 180 7.53 7.62 -1.62
N ALA A 181 6.80 7.72 -2.72
CA ALA A 181 5.44 7.21 -2.84
C ALA A 181 5.30 6.16 -3.97
N CYS A 182 4.50 5.14 -3.71
CA CYS A 182 3.95 4.23 -4.72
C CYS A 182 2.45 4.47 -4.85
N PHE A 183 1.96 4.75 -6.06
CA PHE A 183 0.54 4.92 -6.33
C PHE A 183 -0.06 3.56 -6.73
N VAL A 184 -0.96 3.05 -5.90
CA VAL A 184 -1.44 1.67 -5.97
C VAL A 184 -2.96 1.56 -5.91
N SER A 185 -3.49 0.55 -6.60
CA SER A 185 -4.87 0.08 -6.56
C SER A 185 -4.94 -1.30 -5.90
N GLU A 186 -6.14 -1.79 -5.61
CA GLU A 186 -6.31 -3.20 -5.22
C GLU A 186 -5.76 -4.12 -6.31
N ALA A 187 -5.16 -5.24 -5.89
CA ALA A 187 -4.46 -6.21 -6.71
C ALA A 187 -3.16 -5.71 -7.39
N ASP A 188 -2.77 -4.43 -7.27
CA ASP A 188 -1.46 -3.99 -7.75
C ASP A 188 -0.35 -4.77 -7.04
N LEU A 189 0.66 -5.17 -7.83
CA LEU A 189 1.87 -5.83 -7.34
C LEU A 189 2.99 -4.81 -7.15
N LEU A 190 3.78 -4.99 -6.09
CA LEU A 190 4.99 -4.24 -5.82
C LEU A 190 6.18 -5.18 -5.71
N VAL A 191 7.31 -4.78 -6.27
CA VAL A 191 8.59 -5.46 -6.14
C VAL A 191 9.53 -4.64 -5.27
N PHE A 192 10.29 -5.33 -4.41
CA PHE A 192 11.37 -4.69 -3.68
C PHE A 192 12.67 -4.81 -4.49
N LYS A 193 13.11 -3.69 -5.07
CA LYS A 193 14.32 -3.62 -5.89
C LYS A 193 15.09 -2.34 -5.57
N ASP A 194 16.42 -2.43 -5.52
CA ASP A 194 17.30 -1.30 -5.26
C ASP A 194 16.96 -0.59 -3.93
N GLN A 195 16.66 -1.38 -2.90
CA GLN A 195 16.25 -0.92 -1.56
C GLN A 195 14.95 -0.10 -1.53
N ARG A 196 14.07 -0.30 -2.54
CA ARG A 196 12.80 0.42 -2.66
C ARG A 196 11.69 -0.48 -3.21
N TRP A 197 10.51 -0.35 -2.64
CA TRP A 197 9.27 -0.79 -3.28
C TRP A 197 8.97 0.00 -4.55
N GLN A 198 8.59 -0.71 -5.60
CA GLN A 198 8.18 -0.13 -6.88
C GLN A 198 6.97 -0.91 -7.41
N VAL A 199 6.00 -0.22 -8.01
CA VAL A 199 4.85 -0.89 -8.64
C VAL A 199 5.34 -1.71 -9.83
N ALA A 200 5.03 -3.00 -9.84
CA ALA A 200 5.42 -3.90 -10.91
C ALA A 200 4.58 -3.62 -12.16
N SER A 201 5.24 -3.59 -13.31
CA SER A 201 4.61 -3.53 -14.63
C SER A 201 4.62 -4.93 -15.26
N LEU A 202 3.86 -5.12 -16.35
CA LEU A 202 3.89 -6.38 -17.12
C LEU A 202 5.30 -6.77 -17.61
N ALA A 203 6.20 -5.79 -17.79
CA ALA A 203 7.57 -6.00 -18.22
C ALA A 203 8.55 -6.23 -17.05
N THR A 204 8.09 -6.08 -15.80
CA THR A 204 8.96 -6.17 -14.62
C THR A 204 9.27 -7.63 -14.29
N GLN A 205 10.55 -7.98 -14.24
CA GLN A 205 10.96 -9.27 -13.70
C GLN A 205 10.75 -9.27 -12.19
N THR A 206 9.79 -10.06 -11.73
CA THR A 206 9.40 -10.22 -10.32
C THR A 206 10.12 -11.40 -9.65
N GLN A 207 10.53 -12.39 -10.44
CA GLN A 207 11.16 -13.62 -9.98
C GLN A 207 12.48 -13.36 -9.26
N GLY A 208 12.65 -13.96 -8.08
CA GLY A 208 13.85 -13.82 -7.25
C GLY A 208 13.94 -12.50 -6.48
N LEU A 209 12.87 -11.70 -6.45
CA LEU A 209 12.76 -10.48 -5.64
C LEU A 209 11.62 -10.63 -4.62
N PRO A 210 11.68 -9.95 -3.46
CA PRO A 210 10.54 -9.85 -2.56
C PRO A 210 9.37 -9.15 -3.26
N LEU A 211 8.18 -9.64 -2.99
CA LEU A 211 6.96 -9.22 -3.66
C LEU A 211 5.92 -8.79 -2.63
N ALA A 212 5.12 -7.79 -2.96
CA ALA A 212 3.93 -7.44 -2.20
C ALA A 212 2.73 -7.27 -3.12
N ARG A 213 1.54 -7.58 -2.64
CA ARG A 213 0.27 -7.38 -3.33
C ARG A 213 -0.64 -6.55 -2.45
N VAL A 214 -1.29 -5.55 -3.05
CA VAL A 214 -2.36 -4.83 -2.37
C VAL A 214 -3.58 -5.75 -2.29
N LYS A 215 -3.80 -6.34 -1.12
CA LYS A 215 -4.92 -7.26 -0.89
C LYS A 215 -6.24 -6.50 -0.80
N LYS A 216 -6.24 -5.37 -0.06
CA LYS A 216 -7.44 -4.56 0.14
C LYS A 216 -7.10 -3.13 0.54
N LEU A 217 -7.88 -2.18 0.06
CA LEU A 217 -7.83 -0.78 0.48
C LEU A 217 -9.00 -0.49 1.43
N LEU A 218 -8.71 -0.30 2.71
CA LEU A 218 -9.73 0.03 3.72
C LEU A 218 -9.67 1.53 4.05
N PRO A 219 -10.75 2.12 4.61
CA PRO A 219 -10.76 3.55 4.94
C PRO A 219 -9.69 4.01 5.95
N GLN A 220 -9.25 3.11 6.84
CA GLN A 220 -8.28 3.42 7.91
C GLN A 220 -6.92 2.73 7.73
N GLN A 221 -6.80 1.82 6.77
CA GLN A 221 -5.56 1.05 6.56
C GLN A 221 -5.52 0.42 5.16
N MET A 222 -4.32 0.06 4.73
CA MET A 222 -4.09 -0.76 3.55
C MET A 222 -3.60 -2.13 4.01
N GLN A 223 -4.17 -3.20 3.44
CA GLN A 223 -3.69 -4.56 3.68
C GLN A 223 -2.80 -5.00 2.53
N LEU A 224 -1.56 -5.33 2.87
CA LEU A 224 -0.55 -5.86 1.96
C LEU A 224 -0.28 -7.31 2.31
N GLU A 225 -0.27 -8.17 1.30
CA GLU A 225 0.28 -9.51 1.41
C GLU A 225 1.69 -9.50 0.83
N VAL A 226 2.66 -10.02 1.56
CA VAL A 226 4.09 -9.87 1.24
C VAL A 226 4.74 -11.23 1.22
N TRP A 227 5.62 -11.48 0.24
CA TRP A 227 6.37 -12.70 0.04
C TRP A 227 7.88 -12.45 0.03
N ASP A 228 8.65 -13.45 0.46
CA ASP A 228 10.11 -13.49 0.26
C ASP A 228 10.47 -13.74 -1.22
N GLU A 229 11.78 -13.73 -1.51
CA GLU A 229 12.28 -13.98 -2.86
C GLU A 229 11.89 -15.38 -3.37
N LYS A 230 11.72 -16.34 -2.46
CA LYS A 230 11.41 -17.73 -2.78
C LYS A 230 9.90 -18.00 -2.90
N GLY A 231 9.07 -17.19 -2.25
CA GLY A 231 7.62 -17.29 -2.24
C GLY A 231 7.00 -18.24 -1.23
N PHE A 232 7.81 -18.95 -0.43
CA PHE A 232 7.33 -19.94 0.53
C PHE A 232 6.85 -19.32 1.85
N CYS A 233 7.27 -18.09 2.11
CA CYS A 233 6.95 -17.36 3.32
C CYS A 233 6.08 -16.17 2.91
N SER A 234 4.89 -16.03 3.48
CA SER A 234 4.05 -14.87 3.27
C SER A 234 3.58 -14.25 4.58
N SER A 235 3.47 -12.93 4.61
CA SER A 235 3.00 -12.18 5.77
C SER A 235 1.95 -11.14 5.37
N LEU A 236 0.94 -10.97 6.21
CA LEU A 236 -0.04 -9.90 6.06
C LEU A 236 0.45 -8.69 6.84
N ILE A 237 0.67 -7.57 6.16
CA ILE A 237 1.06 -6.29 6.74
C ILE A 237 -0.12 -5.33 6.63
N GLU A 238 -0.51 -4.76 7.76
CA GLU A 238 -1.50 -3.68 7.82
C GLU A 238 -0.77 -2.34 7.91
N VAL A 239 -0.88 -1.54 6.85
CA VAL A 239 -0.29 -0.21 6.78
C VAL A 239 -1.33 0.82 7.22
N PRO A 240 -1.09 1.57 8.30
CA PRO A 240 -2.08 2.49 8.83
C PRO A 240 -2.26 3.73 7.96
N LEU A 241 -3.46 4.31 7.99
CA LEU A 241 -3.74 5.63 7.44
C LEU A 241 -2.79 6.68 8.04
N GLN A 242 -2.17 7.49 7.18
CA GLN A 242 -1.37 8.62 7.61
C GLN A 242 -2.24 9.56 8.47
N LYS A 243 -1.80 9.83 9.70
CA LYS A 243 -2.50 10.76 10.58
C LYS A 243 -2.59 12.12 9.91
N LYS A 244 -3.82 12.65 9.81
CA LYS A 244 -4.06 14.01 9.36
C LYS A 244 -3.27 14.96 10.26
N SER A 245 -2.60 15.96 9.68
CA SER A 245 -2.03 17.02 10.51
C SER A 245 -3.15 17.64 11.34
N LYS A 246 -2.87 18.00 12.59
CA LYS A 246 -3.83 18.74 13.40
C LYS A 246 -4.18 19.99 12.61
N ARG A 247 -5.48 20.28 12.43
CA ARG A 247 -6.00 21.44 11.68
C ARG A 247 -5.48 22.75 12.28
N THR A 248 -4.23 23.10 11.99
CA THR A 248 -3.76 24.46 12.10
C THR A 248 -4.40 25.17 10.92
N LYS A 249 -5.16 26.24 11.17
CA LYS A 249 -5.69 27.08 10.08
C LYS A 249 -4.52 27.37 9.16
N LEU A 250 -4.64 26.97 7.89
CA LEU A 250 -3.60 27.17 6.91
C LEU A 250 -3.36 28.68 6.80
N GLU A 251 -2.20 29.13 7.26
CA GLU A 251 -1.91 30.55 7.41
C GLU A 251 -1.58 31.15 6.05
N ILE A 252 -2.22 32.27 5.74
CA ILE A 252 -2.04 32.98 4.48
C ILE A 252 -0.84 33.90 4.63
N PRO A 253 0.30 33.65 3.97
CA PRO A 253 1.51 34.44 4.19
C PRO A 253 1.54 35.72 3.34
N PHE A 254 0.58 35.90 2.42
CA PHE A 254 0.62 36.95 1.39
C PHE A 254 0.03 38.25 1.90
N THR A 255 0.81 39.33 1.77
CA THR A 255 0.38 40.70 2.04
C THR A 255 0.64 41.59 0.82
N LYS A 256 0.04 42.79 0.79
CA LYS A 256 0.29 43.81 -0.25
C LYS A 256 0.17 43.28 -1.69
N ILE A 257 -0.86 42.50 -1.97
CA ILE A 257 -1.09 41.89 -3.29
C ILE A 257 -1.54 42.99 -4.26
N ARG A 258 -0.77 43.20 -5.34
CA ARG A 258 -1.04 44.20 -6.37
C ARG A 258 -1.07 43.56 -7.75
N MET A 259 -2.00 44.00 -8.59
CA MET A 259 -2.13 43.53 -9.96
C MET A 259 -0.94 44.03 -10.79
N ARG A 260 -0.39 43.16 -11.64
CA ARG A 260 0.64 43.53 -12.63
C ARG A 260 0.11 43.34 -14.06
N SER A 261 -0.56 42.23 -14.31
CA SER A 261 -1.27 41.94 -15.55
C SER A 261 -2.53 41.14 -15.24
N SER A 262 -3.25 40.69 -16.27
CA SER A 262 -4.40 39.77 -16.13
C SER A 262 -4.03 38.40 -15.56
N THR A 263 -2.75 38.00 -15.62
CA THR A 263 -2.27 36.68 -15.18
C THR A 263 -1.15 36.76 -14.15
N GLN A 264 -0.80 37.98 -13.70
CA GLN A 264 0.33 38.19 -12.81
C GLN A 264 0.02 39.17 -11.68
N VAL A 265 0.53 38.85 -10.50
CA VAL A 265 0.47 39.71 -9.32
C VAL A 265 1.86 39.89 -8.71
N SER A 266 2.04 40.97 -7.97
CA SER A 266 3.16 41.12 -7.03
C SER A 266 2.63 41.09 -5.61
N CYS A 267 3.24 40.30 -4.73
CA CYS A 267 2.86 40.21 -3.33
C CYS A 267 4.10 40.29 -2.43
N SER A 268 3.87 40.65 -1.17
CA SER A 268 4.89 40.63 -0.11
C SER A 268 4.73 39.36 0.72
N LEU A 269 5.87 38.70 0.94
CA LEU A 269 6.00 37.51 1.76
C LEU A 269 7.06 37.80 2.83
N GLY A 270 6.60 38.17 4.02
CA GLY A 270 7.48 38.80 5.01
C GLY A 270 8.13 40.07 4.45
N LYS A 271 9.47 40.12 4.41
CA LYS A 271 10.24 41.26 3.87
C LYS A 271 10.53 41.17 2.37
N LYS A 272 10.29 40.02 1.73
CA LYS A 272 10.60 39.81 0.31
C LYS A 272 9.39 40.13 -0.56
N ARG A 273 9.63 40.76 -1.70
CA ARG A 273 8.63 40.95 -2.75
C ARG A 273 8.76 39.82 -3.77
N LEU A 274 7.64 39.18 -4.11
CA LEU A 274 7.60 38.07 -5.04
C LEU A 274 6.62 38.38 -6.17
N PHE A 275 6.94 37.90 -7.38
CA PHE A 275 6.08 38.01 -8.55
C PHE A 275 5.53 36.62 -8.87
N LEU A 276 4.21 36.51 -8.88
CA LEU A 276 3.50 35.27 -9.15
C LEU A 276 2.80 35.37 -10.50
N LYS A 277 2.97 34.33 -11.30
CA LYS A 277 2.22 34.09 -12.54
C LYS A 277 1.24 32.95 -12.33
N GLN A 278 0.11 33.00 -13.01
CA GLN A 278 -0.84 31.90 -13.05
C GLN A 278 -0.12 30.58 -13.37
N GLY A 279 -0.38 29.55 -12.56
CA GLY A 279 0.28 28.26 -12.62
C GLY A 279 1.55 28.14 -11.79
N ASP A 280 2.01 29.20 -11.10
CA ASP A 280 3.16 29.11 -10.20
C ASP A 280 2.82 28.33 -8.92
N TRP A 281 3.77 27.50 -8.48
CA TRP A 281 3.68 26.69 -7.26
C TRP A 281 4.60 27.29 -6.20
N LEU A 282 4.08 27.48 -5.00
CA LEU A 282 4.84 27.95 -3.85
C LEU A 282 4.88 26.88 -2.78
N PHE A 283 6.07 26.52 -2.36
CA PHE A 283 6.36 25.48 -1.39
C PHE A 283 6.86 26.10 -0.09
N LYS A 284 6.28 25.68 1.03
CA LYS A 284 6.63 26.20 2.36
C LYS A 284 7.82 25.45 2.94
N ILE A 285 8.86 26.17 3.34
CA ILE A 285 10.01 25.65 4.09
C ILE A 285 10.12 26.40 5.42
N PRO A 286 10.94 25.93 6.38
CA PRO A 286 11.11 26.62 7.67
C PRO A 286 11.53 28.10 7.52
N SER A 287 12.27 28.45 6.47
CA SER A 287 12.68 29.84 6.20
C SER A 287 11.63 30.69 5.48
N GLY A 288 10.46 30.14 5.15
CA GLY A 288 9.37 30.83 4.46
C GLY A 288 8.92 30.12 3.18
N TRP A 289 8.25 30.84 2.29
CA TRP A 289 7.77 30.28 1.02
C TRP A 289 8.77 30.51 -0.11
N TYR A 290 8.93 29.49 -0.94
CA TYR A 290 9.80 29.47 -2.11
C TYR A 290 9.01 29.02 -3.35
N ARG A 291 9.36 29.50 -4.54
CA ARG A 291 8.68 29.11 -5.79
C ARG A 291 9.33 27.88 -6.40
N LEU A 292 8.56 26.82 -6.63
CA LEU A 292 9.03 25.65 -7.36
C LEU A 292 9.03 25.95 -8.86
N ASP A 293 10.20 26.23 -9.41
CA ASP A 293 10.39 26.54 -10.83
C ASP A 293 11.14 25.45 -11.60
N LYS A 294 11.83 24.54 -10.91
CA LYS A 294 12.51 23.40 -11.52
C LYS A 294 11.55 22.22 -11.65
N SER A 295 11.49 21.63 -12.85
CA SER A 295 10.71 20.41 -13.12
C SER A 295 11.02 19.28 -12.14
N LYS A 296 12.29 19.12 -11.77
CA LYS A 296 12.73 18.11 -10.81
C LYS A 296 12.08 18.31 -9.43
N ASP A 297 12.00 19.53 -8.93
CA ASP A 297 11.45 19.81 -7.61
C ASP A 297 9.93 19.58 -7.59
N ILE A 298 9.25 19.88 -8.72
CA ILE A 298 7.83 19.58 -8.89
C ILE A 298 7.60 18.06 -8.91
N GLU A 299 8.42 17.30 -9.64
CA GLU A 299 8.34 15.84 -9.65
C GLU A 299 8.67 15.25 -8.27
N ASP A 300 9.72 15.72 -7.62
CA ASP A 300 10.08 15.29 -6.27
C ASP A 300 8.99 15.63 -5.25
N TYR A 301 8.27 16.75 -5.42
CA TYR A 301 7.04 16.99 -4.68
C TYR A 301 6.02 15.91 -5.03
N ILE A 302 5.59 15.77 -6.29
CA ILE A 302 4.58 14.79 -6.71
C ILE A 302 4.83 13.38 -6.12
N TYR A 303 6.07 12.88 -6.16
CA TYR A 303 6.48 11.58 -5.62
C TYR A 303 6.72 11.53 -4.10
N HIS A 304 6.30 12.55 -3.35
CA HIS A 304 6.44 12.69 -1.89
C HIS A 304 7.90 12.59 -1.39
N ARG A 305 8.87 12.99 -2.23
CA ARG A 305 10.27 13.19 -1.84
C ARG A 305 10.49 14.55 -1.19
N LEU A 306 9.66 15.54 -1.55
CA LEU A 306 9.52 16.81 -0.86
C LEU A 306 8.16 16.85 -0.17
N ILE A 307 8.16 17.11 1.15
CA ILE A 307 6.96 17.14 1.97
C ILE A 307 6.85 18.53 2.60
N ALA A 308 5.85 19.30 2.16
CA ALA A 308 5.42 20.53 2.81
C ALA A 308 4.07 21.01 2.25
N GLU A 309 3.53 22.07 2.85
CA GLU A 309 2.39 22.81 2.32
C GLU A 309 2.75 23.44 0.97
N VAL A 310 1.78 23.41 0.04
CA VAL A 310 1.93 24.01 -1.29
C VAL A 310 0.74 24.88 -1.64
N PHE A 311 1.02 26.09 -2.10
CA PHE A 311 0.04 27.00 -2.70
C PHE A 311 0.22 27.02 -4.21
N ILE A 312 -0.87 26.81 -4.95
CA ILE A 312 -0.89 26.93 -6.41
C ILE A 312 -1.70 28.17 -6.79
N PHE A 313 -1.11 29.04 -7.60
CA PHE A 313 -1.80 30.23 -8.09
C PHE A 313 -2.66 29.89 -9.31
N ASP A 314 -3.98 29.90 -9.15
CA ASP A 314 -4.92 29.43 -10.17
C ASP A 314 -5.30 30.48 -11.20
N ALA A 315 -5.73 31.67 -10.76
CA ALA A 315 -6.22 32.71 -11.66
C ALA A 315 -6.42 34.05 -10.94
N ILE A 316 -6.49 35.13 -11.73
CA ILE A 316 -7.05 36.40 -11.29
C ILE A 316 -8.49 36.49 -11.79
N VAL A 317 -9.44 36.70 -10.88
CA VAL A 317 -10.86 36.86 -11.23
C VAL A 317 -11.36 38.25 -10.88
N LYS A 318 -12.34 38.73 -11.64
CA LYS A 318 -13.06 39.98 -11.37
C LYS A 318 -14.48 39.64 -10.93
N GLU A 319 -14.80 39.96 -9.68
CA GLU A 319 -16.12 39.73 -9.10
C GLU A 319 -16.61 41.05 -8.47
N GLN A 320 -17.81 41.51 -8.85
CA GLN A 320 -18.41 42.75 -8.34
C GLN A 320 -17.48 43.98 -8.45
N GLY A 321 -16.73 44.08 -9.55
CA GLY A 321 -15.78 45.17 -9.79
C GLY A 321 -14.50 45.11 -8.94
N CYS A 322 -14.32 44.08 -8.11
CA CYS A 322 -13.09 43.82 -7.35
C CYS A 322 -12.27 42.71 -8.03
N CYS A 323 -10.94 42.86 -8.03
CA CYS A 323 -10.04 41.82 -8.54
C CYS A 323 -9.57 40.95 -7.36
N PHE A 324 -9.59 39.63 -7.53
CA PHE A 324 -9.13 38.67 -6.54
C PHE A 324 -8.11 37.71 -7.16
N MET A 325 -7.08 37.40 -6.38
CA MET A 325 -6.16 36.29 -6.65
C MET A 325 -6.79 35.02 -6.08
N LYS A 326 -7.13 34.06 -6.95
CA LYS A 326 -7.56 32.73 -6.57
C LYS A 326 -6.40 31.75 -6.60
N GLY A 327 -6.35 30.86 -5.63
CA GLY A 327 -5.38 29.78 -5.57
C GLY A 327 -5.82 28.68 -4.64
N THR A 328 -5.13 27.55 -4.69
CA THR A 328 -5.43 26.39 -3.85
C THR A 328 -4.25 26.06 -2.96
N LEU A 329 -4.50 25.94 -1.67
CA LEU A 329 -3.51 25.64 -0.65
C LEU A 329 -3.69 24.20 -0.17
N PHE A 330 -2.68 23.38 -0.37
CA PHE A 330 -2.61 21.99 0.07
C PHE A 330 -1.80 21.88 1.35
N ASP A 331 -2.26 21.03 2.26
CA ASP A 331 -1.48 20.63 3.42
C ASP A 331 -0.31 19.70 3.03
N GLU A 332 0.58 19.40 3.98
CA GLU A 332 1.74 18.54 3.74
C GLU A 332 1.36 17.11 3.31
N THR A 333 0.17 16.65 3.72
CA THR A 333 -0.32 15.31 3.38
C THR A 333 -1.07 15.25 2.05
N ARG A 334 -1.49 16.41 1.52
CA ARG A 334 -2.37 16.58 0.34
C ARG A 334 -3.74 15.92 0.47
N MET A 335 -4.13 15.56 1.69
CA MET A 335 -5.50 15.09 1.98
C MET A 335 -6.43 16.24 2.31
N GLN A 336 -5.90 17.44 2.54
CA GLN A 336 -6.68 18.64 2.78
C GLN A 336 -6.26 19.72 1.80
N MET A 337 -7.25 20.40 1.25
CA MET A 337 -7.03 21.60 0.46
C MET A 337 -7.97 22.71 0.92
N GLN A 338 -7.52 23.95 0.77
CA GLN A 338 -8.31 25.14 1.01
C GLN A 338 -8.22 26.04 -0.22
N GLN A 339 -9.38 26.36 -0.80
CA GLN A 339 -9.47 27.38 -1.83
C GLN A 339 -9.34 28.76 -1.20
N MET A 340 -8.45 29.56 -1.77
CA MET A 340 -8.10 30.89 -1.29
C MET A 340 -8.57 31.93 -2.29
N GLN A 341 -9.17 32.99 -1.79
CA GLN A 341 -9.52 34.18 -2.56
C GLN A 341 -8.99 35.41 -1.85
N LEU A 342 -7.98 36.03 -2.43
CA LEU A 342 -7.24 37.13 -1.81
C LEU A 342 -7.47 38.42 -2.59
N PRO A 343 -7.96 39.50 -1.94
CA PRO A 343 -8.26 40.74 -2.63
C PRO A 343 -6.98 41.39 -3.16
N ILE A 344 -7.04 41.85 -4.41
CA ILE A 344 -5.94 42.57 -5.04
C ILE A 344 -6.15 44.07 -4.85
N GLN A 345 -5.15 44.74 -4.30
CA GLN A 345 -5.15 46.19 -4.15
C GLN A 345 -5.03 46.84 -5.52
N THR A 346 -6.08 47.57 -5.93
CA THR A 346 -6.08 48.42 -7.11
C THR A 346 -5.91 49.88 -6.68
N GLU A 347 -4.97 50.61 -7.29
CA GLU A 347 -4.62 52.00 -6.95
C GLU A 347 -5.83 52.95 -6.94
N LYS A 348 -6.86 52.68 -7.75
CA LYS A 348 -8.10 53.50 -7.80
C LYS A 348 -8.90 53.52 -6.49
N LYS A 349 -8.83 52.48 -5.66
CA LYS A 349 -9.62 52.41 -4.40
C LYS A 349 -8.93 53.06 -3.20
N GLU A 350 -7.59 53.21 -3.20
CA GLU A 350 -6.92 54.02 -2.17
C GLU A 350 -7.33 55.50 -2.28
N ALA A 351 -7.50 56.01 -3.51
CA ALA A 351 -7.99 57.38 -3.73
C ALA A 351 -9.45 57.57 -3.29
N GLN A 352 -10.32 56.57 -3.48
CA GLN A 352 -11.72 56.66 -3.03
C GLN A 352 -11.91 56.41 -1.53
N MET A 353 -11.14 55.51 -0.91
CA MET A 353 -11.17 55.34 0.55
C MET A 353 -10.56 56.53 1.28
N ARG A 354 -9.46 57.11 0.78
CA ARG A 354 -8.89 58.35 1.34
C ARG A 354 -9.84 59.55 1.15
N LYS A 355 -10.54 59.66 0.01
CA LYS A 355 -11.57 60.70 -0.17
C LYS A 355 -12.78 60.53 0.74
N LYS A 356 -13.19 59.29 1.08
CA LYS A 356 -14.25 59.06 2.07
C LYS A 356 -13.80 59.33 3.52
N LEU A 357 -12.53 59.09 3.86
CA LEU A 357 -11.99 59.47 5.19
C LEU A 357 -11.75 60.97 5.35
N PHE A 358 -11.46 61.71 4.27
CA PHE A 358 -11.34 63.18 4.31
C PHE A 358 -12.67 63.94 4.25
N LEU A 359 -13.79 63.25 3.98
CA LEU A 359 -15.14 63.85 3.99
C LEU A 359 -15.94 63.53 5.26
N LEU A 360 -15.31 62.91 6.27
CA LEU A 360 -15.91 62.62 7.58
C LEU A 360 -14.98 63.03 8.73
N SER A 361 -14.66 64.34 8.82
CA SER A 361 -14.66 65.09 10.08
C SER A 361 -14.69 66.58 9.73
N PRO A 362 -15.42 67.46 10.45
CA PRO A 362 -15.41 67.59 11.90
C PRO A 362 -16.84 67.58 12.50
N PHE A 363 -16.98 67.96 13.78
CA PHE A 363 -18.18 67.95 14.66
C PHE A 363 -18.30 66.69 15.53
N THR A 364 -18.33 66.72 16.86
CA THR A 364 -18.21 67.81 17.86
C THR A 364 -17.90 67.17 19.20
N PHE A 365 -16.97 67.75 19.95
CA PHE A 365 -16.82 67.51 21.39
C PHE A 365 -17.95 68.27 22.12
N LYS A 366 -18.90 67.53 22.71
CA LYS A 366 -19.75 67.91 23.86
C LYS A 366 -20.11 66.58 24.53
N GLY A 367 -19.65 66.23 25.72
CA GLY A 367 -19.72 66.97 26.97
C GLY A 367 -21.09 66.68 27.61
N CYS A 368 -21.13 65.74 28.57
CA CYS A 368 -22.01 65.76 29.75
C CYS A 368 -21.70 64.57 30.68
N LEU A 369 -21.23 64.95 31.87
CA LEU A 369 -21.37 64.40 33.23
C LEU A 369 -21.46 62.88 33.43
#